data_AF-A0A0C7MS75-F1
#
_entry.id   AF-A0A0C7MS75-F1
#
_cell.length_a   1.000
_cell.length_b   1.000
_cell.length_c   1.000
_cell.angle_alpha   90.00
_cell.angle_beta   90.00
_cell.angle_gamma   90.00
#
_symmetry.space_group_name_H-M   'P 1'
#
loop_
_entity.id
_entity.type
_entity.pdbx_description
1 polymer ?
#
loop_
_entity_poly.entity_id
_entity_poly.type
_entity_poly.pdbx_seq_one_letter_code
_entity_poly.pdbx_strand_id
1 'polypeptide(L)'
;MTKKDKKPKVSTVVTKEGESIKVFEDLDSFELYIKNETEDDDFDHVRCRLKYIPPFVLHESHEDPERIKDSVNSHSRKFVRHLHQHVEKHLLKDITERLQIPTLKFKDKSKVETADNIVWKYNEHAEYHSREFDIHVTVECHHDSAMVDVDYLTEPARPAVPEPMAKTPVAAA
;
A
#
# COMPACT_ATOMS: atom_id res chain seq x y z
N MET A 1 27.15 -18.92 11.08
CA MET A 1 25.99 -18.64 10.22
C MET A 1 25.94 -17.14 9.99
N THR A 2 26.59 -16.65 8.94
CA THR A 2 26.61 -15.24 8.55
C THR A 2 25.22 -14.85 8.06
N LYS A 3 24.51 -14.01 8.83
CA LYS A 3 23.29 -13.35 8.38
C LYS A 3 23.70 -12.45 7.22
N LYS A 4 23.43 -12.85 5.98
CA LYS A 4 23.54 -11.95 4.82
C LYS A 4 22.55 -10.82 5.09
N ASP A 5 23.04 -9.61 5.32
CA ASP A 5 22.25 -8.40 5.26
C ASP A 5 21.59 -8.35 3.86
N LYS A 6 20.32 -8.78 3.77
CA LYS A 6 19.48 -8.54 2.61
C LYS A 6 19.31 -7.02 2.56
N LYS A 7 20.13 -6.34 1.78
CA LYS A 7 19.89 -4.93 1.45
C LYS A 7 18.48 -4.84 0.87
N PRO A 8 17.69 -3.84 1.30
CA PRO A 8 16.34 -3.64 0.79
C PRO A 8 16.42 -3.44 -0.72
N LYS A 9 15.70 -4.27 -1.47
CA LYS A 9 15.65 -4.15 -2.94
C LYS A 9 14.54 -3.18 -3.29
N VAL A 10 14.91 -1.92 -3.37
CA VAL A 10 14.04 -0.83 -3.79
C VAL A 10 14.38 -0.48 -5.22
N SER A 11 13.38 -0.53 -6.11
CA SER A 11 13.49 -0.06 -7.48
C SER A 11 12.64 1.20 -7.64
N THR A 12 13.21 2.26 -8.19
CA THR A 12 12.45 3.49 -8.48
C THR A 12 11.97 3.42 -9.92
N VAL A 13 10.66 3.43 -10.12
CA VAL A 13 10.03 3.46 -11.44
C VAL A 13 9.53 4.87 -11.69
N VAL A 14 10.00 5.50 -12.76
CA VAL A 14 9.47 6.79 -13.21
C VAL A 14 8.25 6.51 -14.08
N THR A 15 7.08 7.00 -13.67
CA THR A 15 5.86 6.88 -14.48
C THR A 15 5.94 7.79 -15.70
N LYS A 16 5.06 7.55 -16.69
CA LYS A 16 4.97 8.37 -17.91
C LYS A 16 4.66 9.85 -17.63
N GLU A 17 4.15 10.14 -16.43
CA GLU A 17 3.80 11.48 -15.95
C GLU A 17 4.99 12.18 -15.25
N GLY A 18 6.15 11.50 -15.13
CA GLY A 18 7.36 12.06 -14.53
C GLY A 18 7.46 11.86 -13.02
N GLU A 19 6.49 11.20 -12.38
CA GLU A 19 6.55 10.89 -10.95
C GLU A 19 7.45 9.69 -10.67
N SER A 20 8.32 9.81 -9.67
CA SER A 20 9.17 8.71 -9.19
C SER A 20 8.42 7.89 -8.14
N ILE A 21 7.98 6.68 -8.50
CA ILE A 21 7.34 5.73 -7.59
C ILE A 21 8.38 4.75 -7.07
N LYS A 22 8.46 4.59 -5.75
CA LYS A 22 9.29 3.55 -5.13
C LYS A 22 8.55 2.21 -5.17
N VAL A 23 9.21 1.19 -5.73
CA VAL A 23 8.73 -0.18 -5.81
C VAL A 23 9.60 -1.07 -4.92
N PHE A 24 8.96 -1.66 -3.93
CA PHE A 24 9.57 -2.53 -2.93
C PHE A 24 9.34 -4.00 -3.28
N GLU A 25 10.29 -4.88 -2.93
CA GLU A 25 10.15 -6.34 -3.07
C GLU A 25 9.81 -7.05 -1.75
N ASP A 26 9.83 -6.31 -0.64
CA ASP A 26 9.69 -6.85 0.71
C ASP A 26 8.80 -5.95 1.59
N LEU A 27 8.00 -6.61 2.46
CA LEU A 27 7.05 -5.96 3.37
C LEU A 27 7.77 -5.04 4.37
N ASP A 28 8.90 -5.49 4.92
CA ASP A 28 9.65 -4.75 5.94
C ASP A 28 10.09 -3.35 5.42
N SER A 29 10.63 -3.27 4.21
CA SER A 29 11.04 -2.00 3.61
C SER A 29 9.86 -1.11 3.25
N PHE A 30 8.78 -1.71 2.75
CA PHE A 30 7.54 -0.99 2.45
C PHE A 30 6.93 -0.36 3.70
N GLU A 31 6.83 -1.12 4.79
CA GLU A 31 6.33 -0.63 6.08
C GLU A 31 7.23 0.44 6.69
N LEU A 32 8.55 0.24 6.63
CA LEU A 32 9.51 1.23 7.11
C LEU A 32 9.39 2.52 6.31
N TYR A 33 9.15 2.43 5.00
CA TYR A 33 8.94 3.58 4.16
C TYR A 33 7.71 4.39 4.61
N ILE A 34 6.55 3.76 4.74
CA ILE A 34 5.33 4.43 5.20
C ILE A 34 5.55 5.08 6.57
N LYS A 35 6.23 4.38 7.49
CA LYS A 35 6.53 4.91 8.82
C LYS A 35 7.38 6.18 8.75
N ASN A 36 8.44 6.18 7.94
CA ASN A 36 9.33 7.33 7.82
C ASN A 36 8.61 8.53 7.20
N GLU A 37 7.83 8.34 6.14
CA GLU A 37 7.06 9.43 5.51
C GLU A 37 5.98 9.98 6.48
N THR A 38 5.44 9.12 7.34
CA THR A 38 4.51 9.56 8.41
C THR A 38 5.23 10.38 9.48
N GLU A 39 6.45 10.01 9.85
CA GLU A 39 7.28 10.75 10.82
C GLU A 39 7.81 12.08 10.24
N ASP A 40 8.02 12.14 8.93
CA ASP A 40 8.44 13.33 8.17
C ASP A 40 7.26 14.26 7.80
N ASP A 41 6.04 13.95 8.25
CA ASP A 41 4.81 14.74 8.03
C ASP A 41 4.36 14.79 6.53
N ASP A 42 4.81 13.84 5.71
CA ASP A 42 4.47 13.68 4.28
C ASP A 42 3.40 12.58 4.02
N PHE A 43 2.69 12.16 5.07
CA PHE A 43 1.71 11.04 5.05
C PHE A 43 0.53 11.21 4.07
N ASP A 44 0.26 12.42 3.60
CA ASP A 44 -0.84 12.75 2.69
C ASP A 44 -0.39 12.81 1.21
N HIS A 45 0.91 12.64 0.91
CA HIS A 45 1.48 12.67 -0.45
C HIS A 45 2.37 11.45 -0.76
N VAL A 46 2.11 10.31 -0.13
CA VAL A 46 2.88 9.08 -0.32
C VAL A 46 2.34 8.28 -1.50
N ARG A 47 3.24 7.91 -2.42
CA ARG A 47 2.96 6.94 -3.50
C ARG A 47 4.05 5.89 -3.59
N CYS A 48 3.71 4.63 -3.33
CA CYS A 48 4.64 3.52 -3.45
C CYS A 48 3.96 2.22 -3.84
N ARG A 49 4.77 1.27 -4.33
CA ARG A 49 4.31 -0.05 -4.74
C ARG A 49 5.10 -1.14 -4.03
N LEU A 50 4.46 -2.26 -3.80
CA LEU A 50 5.09 -3.46 -3.26
C LEU A 50 4.77 -4.64 -4.19
N LYS A 51 5.80 -5.30 -4.70
CA LYS A 51 5.69 -6.48 -5.55
C LYS A 51 6.38 -7.65 -4.86
N TYR A 52 5.59 -8.59 -4.32
CA TYR A 52 6.11 -9.67 -3.48
C TYR A 52 5.36 -10.98 -3.71
N ILE A 53 5.96 -12.08 -3.26
CA ILE A 53 5.29 -13.37 -3.15
C ILE A 53 4.75 -13.50 -1.73
N PRO A 54 3.44 -13.73 -1.54
CA PRO A 54 2.87 -13.86 -0.21
C PRO A 54 3.54 -14.99 0.60
N PRO A 55 3.75 -14.79 1.92
CA PRO A 55 4.44 -15.78 2.76
C PRO A 55 3.80 -17.18 2.73
N PHE A 56 2.48 -17.27 2.63
CA PHE A 56 1.80 -18.57 2.58
C PHE A 56 2.12 -19.37 1.30
N VAL A 57 2.45 -18.70 0.19
CA VAL A 57 2.86 -19.36 -1.06
C VAL A 57 4.30 -19.86 -0.95
N LEU A 58 5.19 -19.03 -0.38
CA LEU A 58 6.59 -19.41 -0.16
C LEU A 58 6.69 -20.60 0.79
N HIS A 59 5.92 -20.59 1.88
CA HIS A 59 5.86 -21.72 2.81
C HIS A 59 5.39 -23.02 2.13
N GLU A 60 4.39 -22.95 1.24
CA GLU A 60 3.92 -24.11 0.46
C GLU A 60 4.96 -24.62 -0.55
N SER A 61 5.95 -23.79 -0.90
CA SER A 61 6.98 -24.05 -1.91
C SER A 61 8.39 -24.24 -1.31
N HIS A 62 8.48 -24.45 0.01
CA HIS A 62 9.74 -24.61 0.75
C HIS A 62 10.69 -23.40 0.64
N GLU A 63 10.16 -22.18 0.66
CA GLU A 63 10.92 -20.93 0.53
C GLU A 63 11.64 -20.77 -0.82
N ASP A 64 11.24 -21.55 -1.83
CA ASP A 64 11.84 -21.55 -3.17
C ASP A 64 10.81 -21.07 -4.22
N PRO A 65 10.98 -19.86 -4.77
CA PRO A 65 10.09 -19.33 -5.81
C PRO A 65 10.02 -20.21 -7.07
N GLU A 66 11.08 -20.95 -7.40
CA GLU A 66 11.09 -21.82 -8.58
C GLU A 66 10.23 -23.08 -8.41
N ARG A 67 9.83 -23.39 -7.18
CA ARG A 67 8.98 -24.54 -6.85
C ARG A 67 7.51 -24.19 -6.75
N ILE A 68 7.16 -22.92 -6.94
CA ILE A 68 5.76 -22.48 -6.92
C ILE A 68 5.04 -23.15 -8.09
N LYS A 69 3.94 -23.83 -7.79
CA LYS A 69 3.14 -24.48 -8.82
C LYS A 69 2.42 -23.43 -9.65
N ASP A 70 2.36 -23.63 -10.96
CA ASP A 70 1.63 -22.76 -11.90
C ASP A 70 0.16 -22.56 -11.52
N SER A 71 -0.43 -23.52 -10.80
CA SER A 71 -1.80 -23.44 -10.27
C SER A 71 -1.97 -22.43 -9.11
N VAL A 72 -0.90 -21.82 -8.61
CA VAL A 72 -0.94 -20.83 -7.52
C VAL A 72 -1.01 -19.44 -8.14
N ASN A 73 -2.21 -19.08 -8.58
CA ASN A 73 -2.50 -17.84 -9.31
C ASN A 73 -3.93 -17.36 -9.03
N SER A 74 -4.35 -16.27 -9.68
CA SER A 74 -5.69 -15.67 -9.53
C SER A 74 -6.86 -16.63 -9.82
N HIS A 75 -6.70 -17.67 -10.64
CA HIS A 75 -7.76 -18.66 -10.92
C HIS A 75 -7.95 -19.67 -9.77
N SER A 76 -6.97 -19.77 -8.86
CA SER A 76 -7.06 -20.69 -7.73
C SER A 76 -7.82 -20.08 -6.57
N ARG A 77 -9.04 -20.58 -6.33
CA ARG A 77 -9.89 -20.16 -5.19
C ARG A 77 -9.18 -20.27 -3.84
N LYS A 78 -8.29 -21.26 -3.67
CA LYS A 78 -7.49 -21.44 -2.44
C LYS A 78 -6.49 -20.29 -2.29
N PHE A 79 -5.74 -19.99 -3.35
CA PHE A 79 -4.77 -18.88 -3.36
C PHE A 79 -5.48 -17.55 -3.09
N VAL A 80 -6.56 -17.26 -3.82
CA VAL A 80 -7.35 -16.01 -3.66
C VAL A 80 -7.87 -15.85 -2.23
N ARG A 81 -8.39 -16.93 -1.63
CA ARG A 81 -8.86 -16.90 -0.24
C ARG A 81 -7.72 -16.62 0.76
N HIS A 82 -6.59 -17.31 0.62
CA HIS A 82 -5.44 -17.12 1.51
C HIS A 82 -4.81 -15.74 1.33
N LEU A 83 -4.74 -15.24 0.09
CA LEU A 83 -4.28 -13.90 -0.21
C LEU A 83 -5.17 -12.84 0.45
N HIS A 84 -6.48 -12.93 0.26
CA HIS A 84 -7.42 -12.00 0.91
C HIS A 84 -7.28 -12.02 2.44
N GLN A 85 -7.14 -13.21 3.04
CA GLN A 85 -6.89 -13.33 4.49
C GLN A 85 -5.56 -12.70 4.91
N HIS A 86 -4.51 -12.86 4.12
CA HIS A 86 -3.21 -12.24 4.38
C HIS A 86 -3.32 -10.71 4.32
N VAL A 87 -3.98 -10.17 3.29
CA VAL A 87 -4.19 -8.73 3.12
C VAL A 87 -4.95 -8.14 4.32
N GLU A 88 -6.06 -8.76 4.74
CA GLU A 88 -6.87 -8.22 5.84
C GLU A 88 -6.21 -8.35 7.22
N LYS A 89 -5.40 -9.40 7.46
CA LYS A 89 -4.83 -9.67 8.78
C LYS A 89 -3.44 -9.07 8.99
N HIS A 90 -2.68 -8.90 7.91
CA HIS A 90 -1.30 -8.42 7.95
C HIS A 90 -1.22 -7.09 7.24
N LEU A 91 -1.24 -7.08 5.90
CA LEU A 91 -0.97 -5.87 5.10
C LEU A 91 -1.75 -4.62 5.56
N LEU A 92 -3.08 -4.70 5.64
CA LEU A 92 -3.88 -3.54 6.05
C LEU A 92 -3.64 -3.15 7.51
N LYS A 93 -3.47 -4.14 8.38
CA LYS A 93 -3.19 -3.92 9.81
C LYS A 93 -1.84 -3.24 9.98
N ASP A 94 -0.82 -3.71 9.29
CA ASP A 94 0.53 -3.17 9.36
C ASP A 94 0.55 -1.73 8.83
N ILE A 95 -0.14 -1.43 7.71
CA ILE A 95 -0.33 -0.05 7.22
C ILE A 95 -0.99 0.85 8.29
N THR A 96 -2.08 0.39 8.93
CA THR A 96 -2.76 1.19 9.97
C THR A 96 -1.88 1.44 11.20
N GLU A 97 -1.03 0.47 11.57
CA GLU A 97 -0.08 0.61 12.66
C GLU A 97 1.05 1.60 12.31
N ARG A 98 1.54 1.59 11.05
CA ARG A 98 2.58 2.52 10.59
C ARG A 98 2.10 3.96 10.45
N LEU A 99 0.85 4.16 10.05
CA LEU A 99 0.20 5.48 10.00
C LEU A 99 -0.11 6.06 11.39
N GLN A 100 0.07 5.28 12.47
CA GLN A 100 -0.26 5.67 13.84
C GLN A 100 -1.76 5.99 14.06
N ILE A 101 -2.64 5.45 13.20
CA ILE A 101 -4.10 5.60 13.29
C ILE A 101 -4.73 4.21 13.54
N PRO A 102 -4.64 3.67 14.77
CA PRO A 102 -5.11 2.31 15.07
C PRO A 102 -6.63 2.14 14.95
N THR A 103 -7.38 3.24 14.89
CA THR A 103 -8.83 3.24 14.70
C THR A 103 -9.25 3.25 13.24
N LEU A 104 -8.30 3.37 12.30
CA LEU A 104 -8.59 3.34 10.87
C LEU A 104 -9.18 1.98 10.48
N LYS A 105 -10.32 2.01 9.78
CA LYS A 105 -10.99 0.81 9.28
C LYS A 105 -11.44 1.06 7.87
N PHE A 106 -10.85 0.37 6.91
CA PHE A 106 -11.27 0.39 5.50
C PHE A 106 -12.71 -0.09 5.35
N LYS A 107 -13.65 0.84 5.17
CA LYS A 107 -15.08 0.59 4.93
C LYS A 107 -15.36 0.44 3.46
N ASP A 108 -14.72 1.23 2.62
CA ASP A 108 -14.87 1.13 1.17
C ASP A 108 -13.95 0.03 0.63
N LYS A 109 -14.55 -1.14 0.39
CA LYS A 109 -13.88 -2.30 -0.15
C LYS A 109 -14.56 -2.68 -1.46
N SER A 110 -13.80 -2.71 -2.54
CA SER A 110 -14.27 -3.23 -3.82
C SER A 110 -13.38 -4.37 -4.30
N LYS A 111 -14.01 -5.33 -4.98
CA LYS A 111 -13.32 -6.44 -5.64
C LYS A 111 -13.74 -6.45 -7.10
N VAL A 112 -12.77 -6.39 -7.99
CA VAL A 112 -12.96 -6.55 -9.43
C VAL A 112 -12.23 -7.81 -9.86
N GLU A 113 -12.95 -8.75 -10.45
CA GLU A 113 -12.40 -10.00 -10.95
C GLU A 113 -12.55 -10.01 -12.46
N THR A 114 -11.42 -10.05 -13.14
CA THR A 114 -11.30 -10.16 -14.60
C THR A 114 -10.82 -11.58 -14.93
N ALA A 115 -10.87 -11.96 -16.20
CA ALA A 115 -10.28 -13.22 -16.67
C ALA A 115 -8.77 -13.30 -16.36
N ASP A 116 -8.09 -12.15 -16.37
CA ASP A 116 -6.63 -12.10 -16.27
C ASP A 116 -6.12 -11.85 -14.84
N ASN A 117 -6.86 -11.06 -14.04
CA ASN A 117 -6.42 -10.62 -12.73
C ASN A 117 -7.59 -10.45 -11.75
N ILE A 118 -7.25 -10.43 -10.46
CA ILE A 118 -8.16 -10.03 -9.39
C ILE A 118 -7.57 -8.81 -8.72
N VAL A 119 -8.38 -7.75 -8.64
CA VAL A 119 -8.01 -6.47 -8.03
C VAL A 119 -8.94 -6.21 -6.84
N TRP A 120 -8.34 -6.03 -5.67
CA TRP A 120 -9.00 -5.51 -4.48
C TRP A 120 -8.63 -4.06 -4.28
N LYS A 121 -9.61 -3.20 -4.05
CA LYS A 121 -9.37 -1.80 -3.68
C LYS A 121 -9.93 -1.56 -2.28
N TYR A 122 -9.11 -0.94 -1.45
CA TYR A 122 -9.44 -0.52 -0.10
C TYR A 122 -9.22 0.98 -0.05
N ASN A 123 -10.32 1.73 0.01
CA ASN A 123 -10.27 3.17 0.18
C ASN A 123 -10.73 3.50 1.60
N GLU A 124 -10.09 4.48 2.23
CA GLU A 124 -10.57 5.03 3.49
C GLU A 124 -10.17 6.50 3.61
N HIS A 125 -11.03 7.27 4.28
CA HIS A 125 -10.75 8.65 4.64
C HIS A 125 -10.17 8.70 6.06
N ALA A 126 -9.05 9.40 6.21
CA ALA A 126 -8.31 9.51 7.46
C ALA A 126 -8.04 10.97 7.81
N GLU A 127 -7.90 11.24 9.11
CA GLU A 127 -7.43 12.53 9.62
C GLU A 127 -6.22 12.30 10.51
N TYR A 128 -5.13 13.00 10.22
CA TYR A 128 -3.92 12.99 11.04
C TYR A 128 -3.33 14.40 11.07
N HIS A 129 -2.87 14.85 12.24
CA HIS A 129 -2.37 16.22 12.44
C HIS A 129 -3.29 17.33 11.90
N SER A 130 -4.62 17.16 12.02
CA SER A 130 -5.65 18.09 11.48
C SER A 130 -5.63 18.25 9.96
N ARG A 131 -5.04 17.28 9.23
CA ARG A 131 -5.13 17.15 7.78
C ARG A 131 -5.98 15.94 7.43
N GLU A 132 -6.98 16.17 6.59
CA GLU A 132 -7.85 15.15 6.01
C GLU A 132 -7.16 14.60 4.74
N PHE A 133 -6.99 13.28 4.65
CA PHE A 133 -6.40 12.61 3.50
C PHE A 133 -7.11 11.30 3.20
N ASP A 134 -7.12 10.93 1.93
CA ASP A 134 -7.67 9.68 1.44
C ASP A 134 -6.55 8.67 1.22
N ILE A 135 -6.77 7.45 1.69
CA ILE A 135 -5.84 6.33 1.55
C ILE A 135 -6.44 5.37 0.53
N HIS A 136 -5.66 5.07 -0.50
CA HIS A 136 -5.99 4.15 -1.57
C HIS A 136 -4.99 2.98 -1.56
N VAL A 137 -5.47 1.79 -1.22
CA VAL A 137 -4.68 0.56 -1.30
C VAL A 137 -5.29 -0.35 -2.35
N THR A 138 -4.54 -0.60 -3.42
CA THR A 138 -4.94 -1.53 -4.48
C THR A 138 -4.06 -2.76 -4.40
N VAL A 139 -4.66 -3.94 -4.28
CA VAL A 139 -3.95 -5.23 -4.29
C VAL A 139 -4.38 -6.00 -5.53
N GLU A 140 -3.42 -6.42 -6.34
CA GLU A 140 -3.63 -7.10 -7.60
C GLU A 140 -2.88 -8.43 -7.61
N CYS A 141 -3.55 -9.49 -8.07
CA CYS A 141 -2.90 -10.75 -8.38
C CYS A 141 -3.29 -11.22 -9.79
N HIS A 142 -2.35 -11.90 -10.45
CA HIS A 142 -2.45 -12.26 -11.86
C HIS A 142 -2.67 -13.77 -12.05
N HIS A 143 -3.12 -14.16 -13.25
CA HIS A 143 -3.32 -15.56 -13.61
C HIS A 143 -2.01 -16.27 -13.98
N ASP A 144 -0.96 -15.52 -14.29
CA ASP A 144 0.30 -16.04 -14.83
C ASP A 144 1.34 -16.35 -13.76
N SER A 145 1.17 -15.81 -12.55
CA SER A 145 2.17 -15.85 -11.49
C SER A 145 1.54 -15.75 -10.11
N ALA A 146 2.28 -16.20 -9.10
CA ALA A 146 1.91 -16.03 -7.69
C ALA A 146 2.35 -14.68 -7.12
N MET A 147 2.84 -13.78 -7.97
CA MET A 147 3.26 -12.44 -7.57
C MET A 147 2.03 -11.60 -7.24
N VAL A 148 2.14 -10.81 -6.19
CA VAL A 148 1.12 -9.86 -5.77
C VAL A 148 1.71 -8.46 -5.88
N ASP A 149 0.98 -7.62 -6.59
CA ASP A 149 1.29 -6.20 -6.76
C ASP A 149 0.38 -5.39 -5.82
N VAL A 150 0.96 -4.56 -4.99
CA VAL A 150 0.25 -3.64 -4.10
C VAL A 150 0.61 -2.22 -4.53
N ASP A 151 -0.39 -1.39 -4.77
CA ASP A 151 -0.24 0.05 -5.00
C ASP A 151 -0.80 0.78 -3.77
N TYR A 152 0.03 1.60 -3.14
CA TYR A 152 -0.32 2.41 -2.00
C TYR A 152 -0.19 3.88 -2.38
N LEU A 153 -1.29 4.60 -2.26
CA LEU A 153 -1.40 6.00 -2.59
C LEU A 153 -2.18 6.72 -1.48
N THR A 154 -1.66 7.85 -1.04
CA THR A 154 -2.38 8.79 -0.19
C THR A 154 -2.47 10.13 -0.90
N GLU A 155 -3.63 10.76 -0.81
CA GLU A 155 -3.86 12.09 -1.38
C GLU A 155 -4.61 12.96 -0.37
N PRO A 156 -4.35 14.27 -0.30
CA PRO A 156 -5.09 15.17 0.58
C PRO A 156 -6.55 15.27 0.12
N ALA A 157 -7.50 14.99 1.02
CA ALA A 157 -8.94 14.92 0.70
C ALA A 157 -9.55 16.31 0.42
N ARG A 158 -8.86 17.37 0.85
CA ARG A 158 -9.16 18.75 0.50
C ARG A 158 -7.87 19.39 -0.02
N PRO A 159 -7.86 20.02 -1.21
CA PRO A 159 -6.74 20.87 -1.59
C PRO A 159 -6.63 21.95 -0.51
N ALA A 160 -5.44 22.14 0.04
CA ALA A 160 -5.17 23.13 1.08
C ALA A 160 -5.86 24.44 0.71
N VAL A 161 -6.95 24.78 1.42
CA VAL A 161 -7.61 26.06 1.22
C VAL A 161 -6.59 27.09 1.72
N PRO A 162 -6.03 27.96 0.86
CA PRO A 162 -5.14 28.99 1.34
C PRO A 162 -5.91 29.79 2.38
N GLU A 163 -5.37 29.90 3.60
CA GLU A 163 -5.98 30.65 4.69
C GLU A 163 -6.48 31.99 4.14
N PRO A 164 -7.74 32.39 4.40
CA PRO A 164 -8.17 33.73 4.09
C PRO A 164 -7.35 34.67 4.98
N MET A 165 -6.32 35.29 4.39
CA MET A 165 -5.52 36.35 5.02
C MET A 165 -6.45 37.28 5.78
N ALA A 166 -6.24 37.33 7.09
CA ALA A 166 -6.99 38.15 8.02
C ALA A 166 -7.15 39.56 7.45
N LYS A 167 -8.39 39.94 7.10
CA LYS A 167 -8.71 41.33 6.81
C LYS A 167 -8.57 42.10 8.12
N THR A 168 -7.48 42.86 8.20
CA THR A 168 -7.21 43.86 9.22
C THR A 168 -8.47 44.68 9.53
N PRO A 169 -8.82 44.90 10.81
CA PRO A 169 -9.91 45.80 11.14
C PRO A 169 -9.46 47.24 10.83
N VAL A 170 -10.03 47.85 9.80
CA VAL A 170 -9.87 49.30 9.60
C VAL A 170 -10.81 49.97 10.58
N ALA A 171 -10.18 50.60 11.57
CA ALA A 171 -10.79 51.38 12.62
C ALA A 171 -11.65 52.52 12.09
N ALA A 172 -12.65 52.84 12.92
CA ALA A 172 -13.52 54.00 12.81
C ALA A 172 -12.76 55.33 12.64
N ALA A 173 -13.31 56.20 11.79
CA ALA A 173 -13.29 57.65 11.94
C ALA A 173 -14.46 58.26 11.13
#